data_AF-A0A172T5R1-F1
#
_entry.id   AF-A0A172T5R1-F1
#
_cell.length_a   1.000
_cell.length_b   1.000
_cell.length_c   1.000
_cell.angle_alpha   90.00
_cell.angle_beta   90.00
_cell.angle_gamma   90.00
#
_symmetry.space_group_name_H-M   'P 1'
#
loop_
_entity.id
_entity.type
_entity.pdbx_description
1 polymer ?
#
loop_
_entity_poly.entity_id
_entity_poly.type
_entity_poly.pdbx_seq_one_letter_code
_entity_poly.pdbx_strand_id
1 'polypeptide(L)'
;MEKILALSEEEINKLTFKELMQLIDMIKNYFISSELDIEKQIELYAKAILLLTRAREKLIAIKKQKEEIDKKYEEFLKSVEE
;
A
#
# COMPACT_ATOMS: atom_id res chain seq x y z
N MET A 1 9.65 -12.42 -10.29
CA MET A 1 10.16 -12.57 -8.91
C MET A 1 11.32 -11.64 -8.63
N GLU A 2 12.46 -11.78 -9.34
CA GLU A 2 13.65 -10.95 -9.10
C GLU A 2 13.39 -9.46 -9.20
N LYS A 3 12.59 -9.01 -10.19
CA LYS A 3 12.19 -7.60 -10.30
C LYS A 3 11.44 -7.06 -9.08
N ILE A 4 10.66 -7.89 -8.38
CA ILE A 4 9.91 -7.48 -7.19
C ILE A 4 10.86 -7.42 -5.98
N LEU A 5 11.73 -8.42 -5.83
CA LEU A 5 12.72 -8.49 -4.76
C LEU A 5 13.75 -7.35 -4.88
N ALA A 6 14.13 -6.99 -6.11
CA ALA A 6 15.10 -5.94 -6.40
C ALA A 6 14.59 -4.51 -6.17
N LEU A 7 13.28 -4.30 -5.96
CA LEU A 7 12.76 -2.96 -5.70
C LEU A 7 13.42 -2.38 -4.45
N SER A 8 13.96 -1.18 -4.52
CA SER A 8 14.39 -0.46 -3.33
C SER A 8 13.18 0.08 -2.54
N GLU A 9 13.42 0.45 -1.28
CA GLU A 9 12.38 1.11 -0.47
C GLU A 9 11.96 2.45 -1.07
N GLU A 10 12.89 3.21 -1.65
CA GLU A 10 12.60 4.45 -2.35
C GLU A 10 11.69 4.26 -3.56
N GLU A 11 11.90 3.21 -4.34
CA GLU A 11 11.03 2.86 -5.47
C GLU A 11 9.63 2.49 -4.97
N ILE A 12 9.55 1.66 -3.92
CA ILE A 12 8.27 1.29 -3.29
C ILE A 12 7.52 2.53 -2.79
N ASN A 13 8.24 3.51 -2.24
CA ASN A 13 7.64 4.73 -1.72
C ASN A 13 6.93 5.58 -2.78
N LYS A 14 7.41 5.51 -4.03
CA LYS A 14 6.87 6.23 -5.18
C LYS A 14 5.63 5.56 -5.79
N LEU A 15 5.41 4.27 -5.52
CA LEU A 15 4.29 3.52 -6.07
C LEU A 15 2.94 4.05 -5.57
N THR A 16 1.93 3.95 -6.41
CA THR A 16 0.52 4.19 -6.05
C THR A 16 -0.02 3.03 -5.21
N PHE A 17 -1.13 3.26 -4.50
CA PHE A 17 -1.81 2.19 -3.77
C PHE A 17 -2.19 1.01 -4.68
N LYS A 18 -2.67 1.30 -5.90
CA LYS A 18 -3.04 0.27 -6.88
C LYS A 18 -1.83 -0.60 -7.27
N GLU A 19 -0.70 0.01 -7.56
CA GLU A 19 0.52 -0.72 -7.94
C GLU A 19 1.05 -1.57 -6.78
N LEU A 20 1.02 -1.04 -5.55
CA LEU A 20 1.38 -1.81 -4.35
C LEU A 20 0.51 -3.07 -4.22
N MET A 21 -0.81 -2.93 -4.37
CA MET A 21 -1.73 -4.07 -4.29
C MET A 21 -1.51 -5.09 -5.42
N GLN A 22 -1.23 -4.63 -6.64
CA GLN A 22 -0.90 -5.52 -7.76
C GLN A 22 0.37 -6.35 -7.48
N LEU A 23 1.40 -5.75 -6.89
CA LEU A 23 2.62 -6.47 -6.52
C LEU A 23 2.37 -7.47 -5.38
N ILE A 24 1.54 -7.12 -4.40
CA ILE A 24 1.13 -8.02 -3.32
C ILE A 24 0.37 -9.23 -3.89
N ASP A 25 -0.56 -9.01 -4.81
CA ASP A 25 -1.30 -10.09 -5.46
C ASP A 25 -0.39 -11.00 -6.30
N MET A 26 0.61 -10.42 -6.98
CA MET A 26 1.63 -11.22 -7.66
C MET A 26 2.38 -12.11 -6.67
N ILE A 27 2.86 -11.56 -5.54
CA ILE A 27 3.55 -12.33 -4.50
C ILE A 27 2.66 -13.45 -3.96
N LYS A 28 1.39 -13.16 -3.66
CA LYS A 28 0.41 -14.15 -3.21
C LYS A 28 0.24 -15.30 -4.20
N ASN A 29 0.13 -14.99 -5.49
CA ASN A 29 -0.02 -16.02 -6.52
C ASN A 29 1.22 -16.92 -6.61
N TYR A 30 2.43 -16.36 -6.42
CA TYR A 30 3.66 -17.16 -6.39
C TYR A 30 3.70 -18.17 -5.23
N PHE A 31 3.18 -17.81 -4.04
CA PHE A 31 3.08 -18.76 -2.93
C PHE A 31 2.15 -19.93 -3.21
N ILE A 32 1.12 -19.72 -4.04
CA ILE A 32 0.14 -20.77 -4.39
C ILE A 32 0.67 -21.67 -5.51
N SER A 33 1.46 -21.12 -6.44
CA SER A 33 1.78 -21.79 -7.72
C SER A 33 3.12 -22.52 -7.76
N SER A 34 3.98 -22.42 -6.75
CA SER A 34 5.35 -22.93 -6.85
C SER A 34 5.90 -23.55 -5.55
N GLU A 35 6.57 -24.70 -5.68
CA GLU A 35 7.51 -25.22 -4.67
C GLU A 35 8.75 -24.32 -4.66
N LEU A 36 8.63 -23.16 -4.01
CA LEU A 36 9.77 -22.27 -3.80
C LEU A 36 10.63 -22.81 -2.67
N ASP A 37 11.94 -22.69 -2.83
CA ASP A 37 12.87 -22.89 -1.73
C ASP A 37 12.56 -21.93 -0.57
N ILE A 38 12.77 -22.40 0.66
CA ILE A 38 12.34 -21.72 1.89
C ILE A 38 12.99 -20.34 2.03
N GLU A 39 14.23 -20.17 1.59
CA GLU A 39 14.94 -18.88 1.65
C GLU A 39 14.23 -17.82 0.79
N LYS A 40 13.85 -18.19 -0.44
CA LYS A 40 13.10 -17.31 -1.35
C LYS A 40 11.71 -16.98 -0.83
N GLN A 41 11.06 -17.94 -0.15
CA GLN A 41 9.77 -17.69 0.48
C GLN A 41 9.89 -16.62 1.57
N ILE A 42 10.92 -16.71 2.41
CA ILE A 42 11.16 -15.73 3.49
C ILE A 42 11.41 -14.33 2.90
N GLU A 43 12.23 -14.22 1.85
CA GLU A 43 12.48 -12.94 1.19
C GLU A 43 11.20 -12.32 0.60
N LEU A 44 10.37 -13.15 -0.05
CA LEU A 44 9.08 -12.70 -0.59
C LEU A 44 8.10 -12.27 0.49
N TYR A 45 8.07 -12.96 1.64
CA TYR A 45 7.26 -12.54 2.78
C TYR A 45 7.71 -11.20 3.34
N ALA A 46 9.01 -11.02 3.56
CA ALA A 46 9.57 -9.75 4.02
C ALA A 46 9.20 -8.62 3.04
N LYS A 47 9.29 -8.89 1.73
CA LYS A 47 8.92 -7.94 0.69
C LYS A 47 7.43 -7.60 0.70
N ALA A 48 6.56 -8.60 0.85
CA ALA A 48 5.12 -8.39 0.95
C ALA A 48 4.75 -7.53 2.15
N ILE A 49 5.39 -7.76 3.31
CA ILE A 49 5.16 -6.95 4.52
C ILE A 49 5.53 -5.49 4.27
N LEU A 50 6.66 -5.23 3.60
CA LEU A 50 7.06 -3.86 3.26
C LEU A 50 6.03 -3.18 2.35
N LEU A 51 5.58 -3.88 1.30
CA LEU A 51 4.56 -3.37 0.37
C LEU A 51 3.22 -3.10 1.10
N LEU A 52 2.78 -4.02 1.95
CA LEU A 52 1.56 -3.89 2.76
C LEU A 52 1.64 -2.73 3.74
N THR A 53 2.79 -2.56 4.41
CA THR A 53 3.03 -1.44 5.32
C THR A 53 2.87 -0.12 4.57
N ARG A 54 3.48 -0.01 3.39
CA ARG A 54 3.36 1.20 2.57
C ARG A 54 1.95 1.46 2.06
N ALA A 55 1.23 0.40 1.68
CA ALA A 55 -0.16 0.51 1.28
C ALA A 55 -1.04 1.02 2.42
N ARG A 56 -0.84 0.49 3.64
CA ARG A 56 -1.52 0.92 4.86
C ARG A 56 -1.29 2.39 5.18
N GLU A 57 -0.05 2.88 5.08
CA GLU A 57 0.26 4.29 5.31
C GLU A 57 -0.49 5.22 4.35
N LYS A 58 -0.55 4.86 3.06
CA LYS A 58 -1.29 5.63 2.05
C LYS A 58 -2.78 5.68 2.37
N LEU A 59 -3.37 4.58 2.84
CA LEU A 59 -4.77 4.56 3.28
C LEU A 59 -5.02 5.47 4.49
N ILE A 60 -4.12 5.45 5.48
CA ILE A 60 -4.22 6.33 6.65
C ILE A 60 -4.14 7.80 6.23
N ALA A 61 -3.24 8.14 5.31
CA ALA A 61 -3.12 9.50 4.79
C ALA A 61 -4.41 9.95 4.07
N ILE A 62 -4.98 9.11 3.22
CA ILE A 62 -6.24 9.40 2.52
C ILE A 62 -7.40 9.56 3.52
N LYS A 63 -7.47 8.70 4.55
CA LYS A 63 -8.49 8.80 5.59
C LYS A 63 -8.43 10.15 6.31
N LYS A 64 -7.23 10.59 6.71
CA LYS A 64 -7.03 11.90 7.34
C LYS A 64 -7.43 13.05 6.43
N GLN A 65 -7.05 13.00 5.16
CA GLN A 65 -7.43 14.02 4.18
C GLN A 65 -8.96 14.10 4.03
N LYS A 66 -9.65 12.97 4.02
CA LYS A 66 -11.11 12.94 3.99
C LYS A 66 -11.71 13.60 5.24
N GLU A 67 -11.24 13.24 6.43
CA GLU A 67 -11.70 13.82 7.70
C GLU A 67 -11.52 15.36 7.73
N GLU A 68 -10.41 15.87 7.18
CA GLU A 68 -10.18 17.31 7.06
C GLU A 68 -11.13 18.00 6.07
N ILE A 69 -11.44 17.35 4.94
CA ILE A 69 -12.39 17.87 3.95
C ILE A 69 -13.80 17.91 4.54
N ASP A 70 -14.23 16.82 5.18
CA ASP A 70 -15.55 16.71 5.81
C ASP A 70 -15.72 17.81 6.87
N LYS A 71 -14.69 18.04 7.71
CA LYS A 71 -14.70 19.12 8.70
C LYS A 71 -14.82 20.51 8.07
N LYS A 72 -14.03 20.81 7.03
CA LYS A 72 -14.11 22.10 6.32
C LYS A 72 -15.46 22.32 5.66
N TYR A 73 -16.06 21.25 5.14
CA TYR A 73 -17.39 21.29 4.54
C TYR A 73 -18.47 21.60 5.59
N GLU A 74 -18.42 20.97 6.76
CA GLU A 74 -19.33 21.28 7.87
C GLU A 74 -19.19 22.73 8.36
N GLU A 75 -17.95 23.23 8.49
CA GLU A 75 -17.69 24.63 8.85
C GLU A 75 -18.27 25.60 7.80
N PHE A 76 -18.11 25.28 6.51
CA PHE A 76 -18.68 26.07 5.42
C PHE A 76 -20.21 26.10 5.48
N LEU A 77 -20.89 24.97 5.66
CA LEU A 77 -22.35 24.92 5.75
C LEU A 77 -22.87 25.79 6.90
N LYS A 78 -22.25 25.72 8.08
CA LYS A 78 -22.62 26.58 9.22
C LYS A 78 -22.47 28.07 8.90
N SER A 79 -21.41 28.45 8.16
CA SER A 79 -21.19 29.85 7.77
C SER A 79 -22.17 30.38 6.72
N VAL A 80 -22.93 29.51 6.04
CA VAL A 80 -23.94 29.88 5.04
C VAL A 80 -25.35 29.89 5.64
N GLU A 81 -25.56 29.18 6.76
CA GLU A 81 -26.83 29.17 7.51
C GLU A 81 -26.95 30.33 8.53
N GLU A 82 -25.85 31.04 8.83
CA GLU A 82 -25.80 32.32 9.56
C GLU A 82 -25.94 33.54 8.63
#